data_AF-A0A8C7YWW6-F1
#
_entry.id   AF-A0A8C7YWW6-F1
#
_cell.length_a   1.000
_cell.length_b   1.000
_cell.length_c   1.000
_cell.angle_alpha   90.00
_cell.angle_beta   90.00
_cell.angle_gamma   90.00
#
_symmetry.space_group_name_H-M   'P 1'
#
loop_
_entity.id
_entity.type
_entity.pdbx_description
1 polymer ?
#
loop_
_entity_poly.entity_id
_entity_poly.type
_entity_poly.pdbx_seq_one_letter_code
_entity_poly.pdbx_strand_id
1 'polypeptide(L)'
;LPGCKYKNIRRDLQRDVEELHNQGVQDVFVFCTRGELSRYRVPSLLEAYERQGLTVQHRPIPDGEAPELEQCCQILDELQRHLEGGRKTLIHCFGGLGRSALIAACLLLQLSVTMTASDAIKLLRELRGRGAIQTVKVRTLLSCLKETKKMTLNTFIHAEIIKTINLMCPAFYLK
;
A
#
# COMPACT_ATOMS: atom_id res chain seq x y z
N LEU A 1 6.22 1.43 9.09
CA LEU A 1 7.34 0.67 8.49
C LEU A 1 7.85 -0.36 9.49
N PRO A 2 7.80 -1.68 9.18
CA PRO A 2 8.34 -2.73 10.04
C PRO A 2 9.80 -2.49 10.43
N GLY A 3 10.14 -2.76 11.70
CA GLY A 3 11.49 -2.59 12.24
C GLY A 3 11.97 -1.15 12.38
N CYS A 4 11.15 -0.16 12.05
CA CYS A 4 11.55 1.24 12.03
C CYS A 4 12.10 1.72 13.38
N LYS A 5 13.26 2.38 13.33
CA LYS A 5 13.89 3.06 14.48
C LYS A 5 14.15 4.52 14.13
N TYR A 6 13.14 5.37 14.27
CA TYR A 6 13.19 6.80 13.90
C TYR A 6 12.44 7.70 14.89
N LYS A 7 13.04 8.84 15.27
CA LYS A 7 12.56 9.70 16.37
C LYS A 7 12.25 8.85 17.62
N ASN A 8 11.01 8.92 18.12
CA ASN A 8 10.54 8.19 19.30
C ASN A 8 10.00 6.79 18.98
N ILE A 9 10.02 6.37 17.72
CA ILE A 9 9.57 5.03 17.29
C ILE A 9 10.76 4.07 17.39
N ARG A 10 10.53 2.95 18.09
CA ARG A 10 11.45 1.83 18.23
C ARG A 10 10.65 0.54 18.01
N ARG A 11 10.80 -0.07 16.84
CA ARG A 11 10.20 -1.36 16.51
C ARG A 11 11.28 -2.42 16.30
N ASP A 12 10.87 -3.67 16.44
CA ASP A 12 11.70 -4.83 16.13
C ASP A 12 11.33 -5.38 14.75
N LEU A 13 12.33 -5.53 13.89
CA LEU A 13 12.10 -5.94 12.50
C LEU A 13 11.59 -7.37 12.42
N GLN A 14 12.22 -8.27 13.17
CA GLN A 14 11.92 -9.69 13.12
C GLN A 14 10.50 -9.96 13.62
N ARG A 15 10.16 -9.40 14.78
CA ARG A 15 8.82 -9.50 15.36
C ARG A 15 7.74 -8.92 14.45
N ASP A 16 8.00 -7.78 13.81
CA ASP A 16 7.03 -7.17 12.90
C ASP A 16 6.78 -8.02 11.66
N VAL A 17 7.81 -8.65 11.09
CA VAL A 17 7.66 -9.52 9.92
C VAL A 17 7.00 -10.84 10.29
N GLU A 18 7.35 -11.43 11.44
CA GLU A 18 6.69 -12.62 12.00
C GLU A 18 5.19 -12.40 12.20
N GLU A 19 4.82 -11.25 12.75
CA GLU A 19 3.41 -10.88 12.94
C GLU A 19 2.66 -10.82 11.61
N LEU A 20 3.27 -10.26 10.55
CA LEU A 20 2.67 -10.24 9.22
C LEU A 20 2.51 -11.64 8.64
N HIS A 21 3.50 -12.51 8.81
CA HIS A 21 3.43 -13.91 8.42
C HIS A 21 2.30 -14.64 9.16
N ASN A 22 2.20 -14.47 10.48
CA ASN A 22 1.16 -15.08 11.33
C ASN A 22 -0.25 -14.59 10.97
N GLN A 23 -0.37 -13.36 10.49
CA GLN A 23 -1.61 -12.85 9.92
C GLN A 23 -1.92 -13.45 8.54
N GLY A 24 -1.05 -14.27 7.97
CA GLY A 24 -1.21 -14.93 6.67
C GLY A 24 -0.93 -14.03 5.48
N VAL A 25 -0.16 -12.95 5.65
CA VAL A 25 0.28 -12.09 4.53
C VAL A 25 1.22 -12.90 3.63
N GLN A 26 0.94 -12.89 2.33
CA GLN A 26 1.70 -13.63 1.32
C GLN A 26 2.52 -12.71 0.41
N ASP A 27 2.00 -11.50 0.11
CA ASP A 27 2.66 -10.53 -0.77
C ASP A 27 2.83 -9.19 -0.08
N VAL A 28 3.96 -8.53 -0.32
CA VAL A 28 4.25 -7.21 0.22
C VAL A 28 4.76 -6.28 -0.87
N PHE A 29 4.04 -5.18 -1.10
CA PHE A 29 4.52 -4.08 -1.94
C PHE A 29 5.17 -3.01 -1.08
N VAL A 30 6.43 -2.71 -1.39
CA VAL A 30 7.24 -1.73 -0.66
C VAL A 30 7.49 -0.52 -1.53
N PHE A 31 6.95 0.63 -1.13
CA PHE A 31 7.10 1.89 -1.88
C PHE A 31 8.25 2.78 -1.37
N CYS A 32 8.92 2.39 -0.29
CA CYS A 32 10.10 3.11 0.20
C CYS A 32 11.30 2.88 -0.72
N THR A 33 12.06 3.92 -1.00
CA THR A 33 13.37 3.84 -1.66
C THR A 33 14.41 3.16 -0.75
N ARG A 34 15.48 2.61 -1.32
CA ARG A 34 16.59 2.03 -0.52
C ARG A 34 17.24 3.07 0.41
N GLY A 35 17.28 4.34 -0.02
CA GLY A 35 17.74 5.46 0.80
C GLY A 35 16.86 5.67 2.03
N GLU A 36 15.54 5.59 1.89
CA GLU A 36 14.61 5.64 3.02
C GLU A 36 14.77 4.43 3.96
N LEU A 37 14.88 3.21 3.42
CA LEU A 37 15.08 2.01 4.25
C LEU A 37 16.34 2.14 5.12
N SER A 38 17.43 2.66 4.54
CA SER A 38 18.66 2.96 5.27
C SER A 38 18.46 4.05 6.32
N ARG A 39 17.80 5.17 5.94
CA ARG A 39 17.50 6.29 6.84
C ARG A 39 16.66 5.87 8.05
N TYR A 40 15.73 4.92 7.88
CA TYR A 40 14.88 4.40 8.95
C TYR A 40 15.45 3.18 9.66
N ARG A 41 16.73 2.86 9.40
CA ARG A 41 17.52 1.79 10.04
C ARG A 41 16.97 0.38 9.80
N VAL A 42 16.43 0.15 8.61
CA VAL A 42 15.91 -1.16 8.16
C VAL A 42 16.40 -1.51 6.74
N PRO A 43 17.71 -1.44 6.45
CA PRO A 43 18.23 -1.72 5.11
C PRO A 43 17.94 -3.15 4.64
N SER A 44 17.86 -4.11 5.56
CA SER A 44 17.57 -5.53 5.32
C SER A 44 16.08 -5.88 5.34
N LEU A 45 15.17 -4.89 5.28
CA LEU A 45 13.72 -5.14 5.36
C LEU A 45 13.22 -6.07 4.25
N LEU A 46 13.68 -5.87 3.02
CA LEU A 46 13.26 -6.67 1.87
C LEU A 46 13.68 -8.14 2.05
N GLU A 47 14.94 -8.36 2.45
CA GLU A 47 15.48 -9.69 2.74
C GLU A 47 14.76 -10.36 3.92
N ALA A 48 14.37 -9.58 4.94
CA ALA A 48 13.64 -10.10 6.09
C ALA A 48 12.25 -10.64 5.70
N TYR A 49 11.56 -9.95 4.79
CA TYR A 49 10.30 -10.46 4.23
C TYR A 49 10.51 -11.76 3.45
N GLU A 50 11.51 -11.80 2.56
CA GLU A 50 11.81 -12.98 1.75
C GLU A 50 12.17 -14.19 2.62
N ARG A 51 12.99 -13.99 3.67
CA ARG A 51 13.36 -15.04 4.63
C ARG A 51 12.17 -15.63 5.38
N GLN A 52 11.11 -14.85 5.55
CA GLN A 52 9.86 -15.30 6.17
C GLN A 52 8.83 -15.86 5.17
N GLY A 53 9.25 -16.05 3.92
CA GLY A 53 8.44 -16.64 2.85
C GLY A 53 7.45 -15.68 2.21
N LEU A 54 7.57 -14.36 2.45
CA LEU A 54 6.72 -13.37 1.81
C LEU A 54 7.29 -13.01 0.43
N THR A 55 6.41 -12.90 -0.57
CA THR A 55 6.77 -12.42 -1.91
C THR A 55 6.88 -10.90 -1.89
N VAL A 56 8.04 -10.36 -2.24
CA VAL A 56 8.33 -8.92 -2.13
C VAL A 56 8.29 -8.24 -3.50
N GLN A 57 7.46 -7.20 -3.61
CA GLN A 57 7.40 -6.31 -4.77
C GLN A 57 7.95 -4.93 -4.40
N HIS A 58 9.23 -4.71 -4.70
CA HIS A 58 9.85 -3.40 -4.47
C HIS A 58 9.54 -2.44 -5.62
N ARG A 59 8.75 -1.40 -5.34
CA ARG A 59 8.26 -0.41 -6.31
C ARG A 59 8.49 1.01 -5.75
N PRO A 60 9.75 1.47 -5.70
CA PRO A 60 10.10 2.69 -4.98
C PRO A 60 9.43 3.93 -5.59
N ILE A 61 8.85 4.77 -4.73
CA ILE A 61 8.26 6.08 -5.06
C ILE A 61 8.88 7.10 -4.10
N PRO A 62 9.51 8.19 -4.58
CA PRO A 62 10.11 9.19 -3.70
C PRO A 62 9.11 9.78 -2.70
N ASP A 63 9.58 10.14 -1.49
CA ASP A 63 8.69 10.69 -0.48
C ASP A 63 8.12 12.05 -0.90
N GLY A 64 6.82 12.27 -0.64
CA GLY A 64 6.09 13.46 -1.13
C GLY A 64 5.65 13.41 -2.60
N GLU A 65 6.14 12.43 -3.37
CA GLU A 65 5.85 12.28 -4.80
C GLU A 65 4.74 11.26 -5.09
N ALA A 66 4.26 11.30 -6.33
CA ALA A 66 3.36 10.31 -6.92
C ALA A 66 4.14 9.45 -7.92
N PRO A 67 3.76 8.17 -8.13
CA PRO A 67 4.34 7.37 -9.20
C PRO A 67 4.00 7.98 -10.56
N GLU A 68 4.86 7.74 -11.55
CA GLU A 68 4.52 7.99 -12.94
C GLU A 68 3.33 7.11 -13.37
N LEU A 69 2.60 7.53 -14.41
CA LEU A 69 1.39 6.83 -14.84
C LEU A 69 1.68 5.37 -15.20
N GLU A 70 2.75 5.11 -15.95
CA GLU A 70 3.15 3.76 -16.35
C GLU A 70 3.47 2.89 -15.13
N GLN A 71 4.29 3.39 -14.21
CA GLN A 71 4.63 2.70 -12.96
C GLN A 71 3.36 2.42 -12.13
N CYS A 72 2.45 3.38 -12.06
CA CYS A 72 1.17 3.23 -11.37
C CYS A 72 0.35 2.09 -12.00
N CYS A 73 0.16 2.09 -13.31
CA CYS A 73 -0.55 1.03 -14.03
C CYS A 73 0.05 -0.36 -13.77
N GLN A 74 1.38 -0.48 -13.82
CA GLN A 74 2.07 -1.74 -13.53
C GLN A 74 1.81 -2.22 -12.08
N ILE A 75 1.89 -1.33 -11.10
CA ILE A 75 1.58 -1.64 -9.69
C ILE A 75 0.13 -2.11 -9.56
N LEU A 76 -0.82 -1.42 -10.20
CA LEU A 76 -2.24 -1.74 -10.11
C LEU A 76 -2.58 -3.08 -10.78
N ASP A 77 -2.04 -3.33 -11.98
CA ASP A 77 -2.25 -4.60 -12.69
C ASP A 77 -1.67 -5.79 -11.91
N GLU A 78 -0.52 -5.62 -11.23
CA GLU A 78 0.06 -6.66 -10.38
C GLU A 78 -0.73 -6.88 -9.08
N LEU A 79 -1.14 -5.79 -8.42
CA LEU A 79 -2.01 -5.87 -7.24
C LEU A 79 -3.32 -6.57 -7.55
N GLN A 80 -3.94 -6.22 -8.67
CA GLN A 80 -5.18 -6.84 -9.11
C GLN A 80 -5.00 -8.34 -9.29
N ARG A 81 -3.95 -8.80 -9.99
CA ARG A 81 -3.67 -10.24 -10.17
C ARG A 81 -3.50 -10.98 -8.83
N HIS A 82 -2.81 -10.37 -7.86
CA HIS A 82 -2.61 -11.00 -6.55
C HIS A 82 -3.91 -11.13 -5.78
N LEU A 83 -4.75 -10.09 -5.80
CA LEU A 83 -6.06 -10.08 -5.16
C LEU A 83 -7.04 -11.06 -5.82
N GLU A 84 -7.05 -11.14 -7.16
CA GLU A 84 -7.85 -12.12 -7.91
C GLU A 84 -7.40 -13.56 -7.62
N GLY A 85 -6.12 -13.78 -7.37
CA GLY A 85 -5.58 -15.05 -6.90
C GLY A 85 -5.89 -15.38 -5.43
N GLY A 86 -6.65 -14.54 -4.72
CA GLY A 86 -6.99 -14.74 -3.32
C GLY A 86 -5.80 -14.57 -2.37
N ARG A 87 -4.71 -13.95 -2.82
CA ARG A 87 -3.51 -13.79 -2.01
C ARG A 87 -3.64 -12.57 -1.09
N LYS A 88 -3.40 -12.79 0.20
CA LYS A 88 -3.45 -11.72 1.20
C LYS A 88 -2.25 -10.79 1.01
N THR A 89 -2.54 -9.61 0.46
CA THR A 89 -1.52 -8.65 0.03
C THR A 89 -1.43 -7.47 1.00
N LEU A 90 -0.20 -7.06 1.32
CA LEU A 90 0.12 -5.85 2.07
C LEU A 90 0.76 -4.83 1.13
N ILE A 91 0.38 -3.56 1.23
CA ILE A 91 1.11 -2.47 0.57
C ILE A 91 1.54 -1.43 1.62
N HIS A 92 2.79 -0.96 1.58
CA HIS A 92 3.25 0.04 2.54
C HIS A 92 4.35 0.96 2.02
N CYS A 93 4.45 2.15 2.63
CA CYS A 93 5.54 3.09 2.52
C CYS A 93 6.13 3.31 3.92
N PHE A 94 6.52 4.54 4.28
CA PHE A 94 6.95 4.85 5.63
C PHE A 94 5.78 4.90 6.62
N GLY A 95 4.87 5.87 6.43
CA GLY A 95 3.74 6.15 7.33
C GLY A 95 2.40 5.57 6.90
N GLY A 96 2.28 5.04 5.66
CA GLY A 96 1.03 4.50 5.13
C GLY A 96 -0.09 5.52 4.89
N LEU A 97 0.25 6.81 4.83
CA LEU A 97 -0.73 7.90 4.66
C LEU A 97 -0.60 8.64 3.31
N GLY A 98 0.57 8.58 2.68
CA GLY A 98 0.86 9.23 1.39
C GLY A 98 0.80 8.24 0.22
N ARG A 99 1.98 7.78 -0.20
CA ARG A 99 2.18 6.88 -1.37
C ARG A 99 1.29 5.63 -1.36
N SER A 100 1.24 4.91 -0.24
CA SER A 100 0.38 3.73 -0.14
C SER A 100 -1.10 4.10 -0.31
N ALA A 101 -1.57 5.12 0.41
CA ALA A 101 -2.96 5.57 0.32
C ALA A 101 -3.33 6.01 -1.10
N LEU A 102 -2.39 6.63 -1.82
CA LEU A 102 -2.57 6.96 -3.23
C LEU A 102 -2.78 5.71 -4.09
N ILE A 103 -1.89 4.71 -4.00
CA ILE A 103 -2.04 3.46 -4.75
C ILE A 103 -3.35 2.74 -4.41
N ALA A 104 -3.74 2.71 -3.14
CA ALA A 104 -5.02 2.14 -2.74
C ALA A 104 -6.21 2.91 -3.34
N ALA A 105 -6.15 4.25 -3.39
CA ALA A 105 -7.19 5.05 -4.03
C ALA A 105 -7.28 4.75 -5.53
N CYS A 106 -6.14 4.64 -6.19
CA CYS A 106 -6.06 4.27 -7.61
C CYS A 106 -6.66 2.89 -7.87
N LEU A 107 -6.35 1.89 -7.03
CA LEU A 107 -6.88 0.54 -7.12
C LEU A 107 -8.41 0.51 -6.91
N LEU A 108 -8.88 1.23 -5.91
CA LEU A 108 -10.30 1.42 -5.64
C LEU A 108 -11.04 1.99 -6.86
N LEU A 109 -10.49 3.02 -7.50
CA LEU A 109 -11.08 3.62 -8.71
C LEU A 109 -10.99 2.72 -9.95
N GLN A 110 -9.88 1.99 -10.13
CA GLN A 110 -9.70 1.08 -11.26
C GLN A 110 -10.75 -0.04 -11.22
N LEU A 111 -11.08 -0.51 -10.02
CA LEU A 111 -11.97 -1.64 -9.84
C LEU A 111 -13.44 -1.23 -9.75
N SER A 112 -13.76 -0.01 -9.28
CA SER A 112 -15.16 0.42 -9.19
C SER A 112 -15.63 1.24 -10.39
N VAL A 113 -16.73 0.79 -10.99
CA VAL A 113 -17.39 1.49 -12.10
C VAL A 113 -18.10 2.76 -11.65
N THR A 114 -18.56 2.81 -10.38
CA THR A 114 -19.41 3.90 -9.86
C THR A 114 -18.68 4.82 -8.88
N MET A 115 -17.53 4.42 -8.34
CA MET A 115 -16.84 5.19 -7.32
C MET A 115 -16.13 6.42 -7.91
N THR A 116 -16.34 7.58 -7.29
CA THR A 116 -15.60 8.79 -7.65
C THR A 116 -14.29 8.91 -6.87
N ALA A 117 -13.37 9.75 -7.35
CA ALA A 117 -12.14 10.06 -6.62
C ALA A 117 -12.42 10.61 -5.21
N SER A 118 -13.51 11.36 -5.04
CA SER A 118 -13.93 11.88 -3.73
C SER A 118 -14.35 10.75 -2.79
N ASP A 119 -15.06 9.74 -3.31
CA ASP A 119 -15.51 8.59 -2.52
C ASP A 119 -14.34 7.73 -2.08
N ALA A 120 -13.39 7.45 -2.98
CA ALA A 120 -12.17 6.70 -2.65
C ALA A 120 -11.35 7.42 -1.56
N ILE A 121 -11.22 8.74 -1.67
CA ILE A 121 -10.56 9.57 -0.65
C ILE A 121 -11.31 9.50 0.68
N LYS A 122 -12.64 9.60 0.65
CA LYS A 122 -13.49 9.54 1.85
C LYS A 122 -13.33 8.19 2.56
N LEU A 123 -13.43 7.09 1.82
CA LEU A 123 -13.27 5.73 2.35
C LEU A 123 -11.88 5.54 2.98
N LEU A 124 -10.82 5.98 2.32
CA LEU A 124 -9.47 5.89 2.87
C LEU A 124 -9.30 6.73 4.14
N ARG A 125 -9.92 7.91 4.21
CA ARG A 125 -9.91 8.73 5.43
C ARG A 125 -10.71 8.12 6.58
N GLU A 126 -11.80 7.41 6.28
CA GLU A 126 -12.57 6.67 7.27
C GLU A 126 -11.75 5.49 7.83
N LEU A 127 -11.06 4.74 6.96
CA LEU A 127 -10.26 3.58 7.36
C LEU A 127 -8.92 3.94 8.01
N ARG A 128 -8.28 5.05 7.60
CA ARG A 128 -6.89 5.39 7.94
C ARG A 128 -6.72 6.71 8.69
N GLY A 129 -7.82 7.43 8.91
CA GLY A 129 -7.85 8.74 9.56
C GLY A 129 -7.71 9.92 8.60
N ARG A 130 -8.00 11.13 9.11
CA ARG A 130 -8.05 12.39 8.32
C ARG A 130 -6.76 12.71 7.56
N GLY A 131 -5.62 12.19 8.01
CA GLY A 131 -4.32 12.38 7.39
C GLY A 131 -4.04 11.50 6.17
N ALA A 132 -4.97 10.60 5.78
CA ALA A 132 -4.85 9.82 4.56
C ALA A 132 -5.01 10.72 3.32
N ILE A 133 -4.10 10.53 2.36
CA ILE A 133 -4.00 11.29 1.11
C ILE A 133 -3.58 12.74 1.36
N GLN A 134 -2.26 12.97 1.40
CA GLN A 134 -1.65 14.24 1.81
C GLN A 134 -1.30 15.20 0.67
N THR A 135 -1.27 14.77 -0.60
CA THR A 135 -0.67 15.59 -1.69
C THR A 135 -1.65 15.94 -2.80
N VAL A 136 -1.56 17.19 -3.29
CA VAL A 136 -2.35 17.75 -4.41
C VAL A 136 -2.23 16.93 -5.71
N LYS A 137 -1.08 16.25 -5.92
CA LYS A 137 -0.78 15.37 -7.07
C LYS A 137 -1.72 14.16 -7.20
N VAL A 138 -2.48 13.84 -6.14
CA VAL A 138 -3.46 12.73 -6.13
C VAL A 138 -4.59 12.97 -7.11
N ARG A 139 -5.13 14.19 -7.21
CA ARG A 139 -6.27 14.47 -8.11
C ARG A 139 -5.88 14.25 -9.58
N THR A 140 -4.68 14.68 -9.97
CA THR A 140 -4.19 14.56 -11.35
C THR A 140 -3.97 13.11 -11.75
N LEU A 141 -3.37 12.29 -10.88
CA LEU A 141 -3.17 10.87 -11.20
C LEU A 141 -4.50 10.11 -11.26
N LEU A 142 -5.43 10.39 -10.34
CA LEU A 142 -6.76 9.77 -10.36
C LEU A 142 -7.59 10.19 -11.58
N SER A 143 -7.43 11.43 -12.08
CA SER A 143 -8.08 11.83 -13.34
C SER A 143 -7.51 11.10 -14.54
N CYS A 144 -6.19 10.91 -14.63
CA CYS A 144 -5.57 10.19 -15.73
C CYS A 144 -5.99 8.70 -15.78
N LEU A 145 -6.18 8.06 -14.62
CA LEU A 145 -6.55 6.65 -14.56
C LEU A 145 -7.99 6.36 -15.03
N LYS A 146 -8.92 7.32 -14.84
CA LYS A 146 -10.33 7.19 -15.29
C LYS A 146 -10.47 7.06 -16.80
N GLU A 147 -9.52 7.59 -17.55
CA GLU A 147 -9.49 7.54 -19.02
C GLU A 147 -9.06 6.16 -19.53
N THR A 148 -8.31 5.39 -18.72
CA THR A 148 -7.56 4.24 -19.23
C THR A 148 -8.23 2.86 -19.11
N LYS A 149 -9.02 2.55 -18.06
CA LYS A 149 -9.70 1.24 -17.93
C LYS A 149 -10.91 1.32 -16.99
N LYS A 150 -12.07 0.79 -17.40
CA LYS A 150 -13.20 0.46 -16.52
C LYS A 150 -13.41 -1.05 -16.59
N MET A 151 -13.33 -1.74 -15.45
CA MET A 151 -13.66 -3.16 -15.35
C MET A 151 -14.64 -3.39 -14.19
N THR A 152 -15.53 -4.35 -14.35
CA THR A 152 -16.64 -4.61 -13.42
C THR A 152 -16.20 -5.51 -12.26
N LEU A 153 -16.44 -5.09 -11.02
CA LEU A 153 -16.16 -5.88 -9.80
C LEU A 153 -17.07 -7.11 -9.66
N ASN A 154 -16.53 -8.14 -9.00
CA ASN A 154 -17.29 -9.09 -8.19
C ASN A 154 -17.06 -8.77 -6.70
N THR A 155 -18.08 -8.95 -5.84
CA THR A 155 -18.12 -8.56 -4.42
C THR A 155 -16.93 -9.09 -3.60
N PHE A 156 -16.37 -10.24 -3.99
CA PHE A 156 -15.22 -10.88 -3.36
C PHE A 156 -13.96 -9.98 -3.34
N ILE A 157 -13.63 -9.34 -4.46
CA ILE A 157 -12.43 -8.50 -4.58
C ILE A 157 -12.55 -7.26 -3.69
N HIS A 158 -13.75 -6.72 -3.53
CA HIS A 158 -13.99 -5.54 -2.70
C HIS A 158 -13.60 -5.79 -1.23
N ALA A 159 -13.89 -6.98 -0.68
CA ALA A 159 -13.51 -7.35 0.68
C ALA A 159 -11.99 -7.51 0.85
N GLU A 160 -11.30 -8.09 -0.14
CA GLU A 160 -9.84 -8.25 -0.10
C GLU A 160 -9.09 -6.92 -0.24
N ILE A 161 -9.63 -5.96 -1.00
CA ILE A 161 -9.09 -4.59 -1.03
C ILE A 161 -9.21 -3.95 0.35
N ILE A 162 -10.37 -4.05 1.00
CA ILE A 162 -10.56 -3.47 2.35
C ILE A 162 -9.58 -4.12 3.34
N LYS A 163 -9.38 -5.44 3.27
CA LYS A 163 -8.36 -6.14 4.07
C LYS A 163 -6.95 -5.61 3.78
N THR A 164 -6.60 -5.47 2.50
CA THR A 164 -5.32 -4.87 2.07
C THR A 164 -5.16 -3.47 2.64
N ILE A 165 -6.19 -2.62 2.53
CA ILE A 165 -6.21 -1.25 3.07
C ILE A 165 -6.03 -1.21 4.58
N ASN A 166 -6.70 -2.12 5.29
CA ASN A 166 -6.55 -2.23 6.74
C ASN A 166 -5.12 -2.65 7.11
N LEU A 167 -4.48 -3.52 6.32
CA LEU A 167 -3.09 -3.96 6.48
C LEU A 167 -2.07 -2.85 6.17
N MET A 168 -2.41 -1.83 5.37
CA MET A 168 -1.48 -0.79 4.94
C MET A 168 -0.83 -0.03 6.10
N CYS A 169 0.42 -0.34 6.42
CA CYS A 169 1.25 0.30 7.44
C CYS A 169 0.61 0.50 8.84
N PRO A 170 1.07 -0.22 9.86
CA PRO A 170 0.49 -0.24 11.19
C PRO A 170 0.96 0.94 12.06
N ALA A 171 0.40 2.13 11.87
CA ALA A 171 0.42 3.09 12.99
C ALA A 171 -0.46 2.59 14.17
N PHE A 172 -1.31 1.59 13.94
CA PHE A 172 -2.42 1.22 14.84
C PHE A 172 -2.55 -0.28 15.21
N TYR A 173 -1.63 -1.18 14.82
CA TYR A 173 -1.71 -2.59 15.23
C TYR A 173 -1.21 -2.88 16.66
N LEU A 174 -1.01 -1.84 17.46
CA LEU A 174 -0.70 -1.96 18.89
C LEU A 174 -1.61 -0.99 19.65
N LYS A 175 -2.88 -1.38 19.77
CA LYS A 175 -3.57 -1.26 21.05
C LYS A 175 -3.66 -2.68 21.62
#